data_AF-A0A2J8K147-F1
#
_entry.id   AF-A0A2J8K147-F1
#
_cell.length_a   1.000
_cell.length_b   1.000
_cell.length_c   1.000
_cell.angle_alpha   90.00
_cell.angle_beta   90.00
_cell.angle_gamma   90.00
#
_symmetry.space_group_name_H-M   'P 1'
#
loop_
_entity.id
_entity.type
_entity.pdbx_description
1 polymer ?
#
loop_
_entity_poly.entity_id
_entity_poly.type
_entity_poly.pdbx_seq_one_letter_code
_entity_poly.pdbx_strand_id
1 'polypeptide(L)'
;TVESCSLTKSYSFTKTAREQYEKLSTMHNNMMKLYENLGEYFIFDSKTVSIEEFFGDLNNFRTLFLEAVRENNKRREMEEKTRRAKLAKEKAEQEKLERQKKKKQLIDINKEGDETGVMDNLLEALQSGAAFRDRRKRIPRNPVVNHPCATRANPRSAT
;
A
#
# COMPACT_ATOMS: atom_id res chain seq x y z
N THR A 1 -1.40 43.41 64.99
CA THR A 1 -2.43 43.11 63.97
C THR A 1 -1.86 42.52 62.68
N VAL A 2 -0.76 43.05 62.13
CA VAL A 2 -0.15 42.54 60.88
C VAL A 2 0.49 41.15 61.05
N GLU A 3 1.22 40.91 62.13
CA GLU A 3 1.84 39.61 62.42
C GLU A 3 0.81 38.48 62.59
N SER A 4 -0.30 38.74 63.28
CA SER A 4 -1.40 37.77 63.46
C SER A 4 -2.04 37.37 62.13
N CYS A 5 -2.14 38.31 61.18
CA CYS A 5 -2.65 38.05 59.83
C CYS A 5 -1.68 37.18 59.00
N SER A 6 -0.37 37.42 59.13
CA SER A 6 0.68 36.62 58.47
C SER A 6 0.72 35.18 58.99
N LEU A 7 0.63 35.01 60.32
CA LEU A 7 0.54 33.69 60.97
C LEU A 7 -0.70 32.90 60.51
N THR A 8 -1.85 33.56 60.40
CA THR A 8 -3.10 32.93 59.93
C THR A 8 -3.00 32.46 58.48
N LYS A 9 -2.39 33.27 57.60
CA LYS A 9 -2.15 32.93 56.19
C LYS A 9 -1.13 31.80 56.03
N SER A 10 -0.05 31.80 56.82
CA SER A 10 0.93 30.72 56.81
C SER A 10 0.32 29.39 57.30
N TYR A 11 -0.52 29.44 58.34
CA TYR A 11 -1.22 28.26 58.84
C TYR A 11 -2.22 27.68 57.82
N SER A 12 -3.03 28.51 57.17
CA SER A 12 -3.96 28.02 56.14
C SER A 12 -3.24 27.46 54.91
N PHE A 13 -2.12 28.07 54.51
CA PHE A 13 -1.26 27.56 53.46
C PHE A 13 -0.65 26.20 53.83
N THR A 14 -0.02 26.08 55.01
CA THR A 14 0.62 24.83 55.44
C THR A 14 -0.38 23.68 55.60
N LYS A 15 -1.58 23.95 56.10
CA LYS A 15 -2.68 22.96 56.13
C LYS A 15 -3.01 22.47 54.73
N THR A 16 -3.26 23.39 53.80
CA THR A 16 -3.61 23.06 52.41
C THR A 16 -2.47 22.31 51.71
N ALA A 17 -1.22 22.77 51.87
CA ALA A 17 -0.04 22.12 51.30
C ALA A 17 0.13 20.69 51.81
N ARG A 18 -0.09 20.43 53.10
CA ARG A 18 -0.05 19.08 53.67
C ARG A 18 -1.15 18.21 53.06
N GLU A 19 -2.37 18.70 52.95
CA GLU A 19 -3.47 17.95 52.32
C GLU A 19 -3.18 17.59 50.85
N GLN A 20 -2.56 18.49 50.08
CA GLN A 20 -2.15 18.19 48.71
C GLN A 20 -0.98 17.18 48.65
N TYR A 21 -0.01 17.31 49.55
CA TYR A 21 1.11 16.37 49.66
C TYR A 21 0.63 14.96 49.98
N GLU A 22 -0.28 14.78 50.94
CA GLU A 22 -0.83 13.47 51.31
C GLU A 22 -1.51 12.79 50.11
N LYS A 23 -2.26 13.56 49.30
CA LYS A 23 -2.86 13.05 48.06
C LYS A 23 -1.78 12.60 47.07
N LEU A 24 -0.78 13.44 46.83
CA LEU A 24 0.30 13.11 45.89
C LEU A 24 1.11 11.90 46.36
N SER A 25 1.40 11.81 47.65
CA SER A 25 2.08 10.66 48.28
C SER A 25 1.28 9.38 48.10
N THR A 26 -0.04 9.42 48.33
CA THR A 26 -0.93 8.28 48.09
C THR A 26 -0.91 7.84 46.63
N MET A 27 -0.97 8.79 45.68
CA MET A 27 -0.91 8.49 44.25
C MET A 27 0.45 7.89 43.84
N HIS A 28 1.55 8.43 44.37
CA HIS A 28 2.89 7.92 44.11
C HIS A 28 3.06 6.49 44.64
N ASN A 29 2.63 6.21 45.88
CA ASN A 29 2.68 4.87 46.45
C ASN A 29 1.83 3.88 45.64
N ASN A 30 0.67 4.30 45.14
CA ASN A 30 -0.15 3.47 44.26
C ASN A 30 0.56 3.19 42.92
N MET A 31 1.16 4.22 42.30
CA MET A 31 1.93 4.08 41.07
C MET A 31 3.10 3.09 41.25
N MET A 32 3.87 3.20 42.33
CA MET A 32 5.00 2.31 42.62
C MET A 32 4.55 0.86 42.80
N LYS A 33 3.45 0.62 43.53
CA LYS A 33 2.88 -0.75 43.68
C LYS A 33 2.45 -1.35 42.35
N LEU A 34 1.81 -0.56 41.48
CA LEU A 34 1.43 -1.04 40.14
C LEU A 34 2.67 -1.42 39.32
N TYR A 35 3.76 -0.67 39.45
CA TYR A 35 5.02 -0.97 38.77
C TYR A 35 5.69 -2.24 39.33
N GLU A 36 5.68 -2.45 40.64
CA GLU A 36 6.14 -3.69 41.27
C GLU A 36 5.33 -4.91 40.80
N ASN A 37 4.00 -4.79 40.74
CA ASN A 37 3.13 -5.85 40.21
C ASN A 37 3.44 -6.18 38.73
N LEU A 38 3.82 -5.18 37.92
CA LEU A 38 4.27 -5.43 36.55
C LEU A 38 5.60 -6.20 36.52
N GLY A 39 6.51 -5.87 37.44
CA GLY A 39 7.75 -6.61 37.66
C GLY A 39 7.51 -8.09 37.95
N GLU A 40 6.56 -8.39 38.85
CA GLU A 40 6.16 -9.76 39.16
C GLU A 40 5.49 -10.45 37.96
N TYR A 41 4.61 -9.75 37.25
CA TYR A 41 3.86 -10.31 36.13
C TYR A 41 4.73 -10.63 34.90
N PHE A 42 5.65 -9.73 34.55
CA PHE A 42 6.57 -9.89 33.42
C PHE A 42 7.92 -10.50 33.81
N ILE A 43 8.13 -10.77 35.11
CA ILE A 43 9.33 -11.40 35.67
C ILE A 43 10.59 -10.56 35.39
N PHE A 44 10.59 -9.31 35.86
CA PHE A 44 11.76 -8.43 35.89
C PHE A 44 11.90 -7.72 37.25
N ASP A 45 13.12 -7.27 37.57
CA ASP A 45 13.37 -6.55 38.82
C ASP A 45 13.05 -5.06 38.66
N SER A 46 11.92 -4.64 39.23
CA SER A 46 11.42 -3.26 39.24
C SER A 46 12.33 -2.26 39.98
N LYS A 47 13.35 -2.73 40.70
CA LYS A 47 14.36 -1.85 41.33
C LYS A 47 15.56 -1.60 40.42
N THR A 48 15.81 -2.48 39.47
CA THR A 48 16.92 -2.37 38.53
C THR A 48 16.56 -1.56 37.30
N VAL A 49 15.32 -1.71 36.82
CA VAL A 49 14.80 -0.98 35.67
C VAL A 49 13.97 0.19 36.20
N SER A 50 14.22 1.40 35.69
CA SER A 50 13.40 2.55 36.06
C SER A 50 12.06 2.53 35.31
N ILE A 51 11.05 3.22 35.85
CA ILE A 51 9.75 3.36 35.20
C ILE A 51 9.90 4.01 33.82
N GLU A 52 10.75 5.04 33.70
CA GLU A 52 10.99 5.71 32.42
C GLU A 52 11.66 4.80 31.39
N GLU A 53 12.62 3.99 31.81
CA GLU A 53 13.32 3.04 30.94
C GLU A 53 12.35 1.95 30.44
N PHE A 54 11.60 1.33 31.35
CA PHE A 54 10.63 0.27 31.00
C PHE A 54 9.59 0.75 29.98
N PHE A 55 8.95 1.91 30.23
CA PHE A 55 7.95 2.44 29.30
C PHE A 55 8.57 3.05 28.04
N GLY A 56 9.81 3.53 28.12
CA GLY A 56 10.59 3.96 26.96
C GLY A 56 10.81 2.82 25.98
N ASP A 57 11.31 1.69 26.48
CA ASP A 57 11.54 0.48 25.70
C ASP A 57 10.24 -0.09 25.14
N LEU A 58 9.16 -0.14 25.94
CA LEU A 58 7.86 -0.60 25.49
C LEU A 58 7.30 0.28 24.34
N ASN A 59 7.45 1.61 24.45
CA ASN A 59 7.01 2.53 23.42
C ASN A 59 7.85 2.40 22.15
N ASN A 60 9.16 2.21 22.28
CA ASN A 60 10.05 1.91 21.16
C ASN A 60 9.64 0.61 20.46
N PHE A 61 9.44 -0.48 21.23
CA PHE A 61 8.94 -1.75 20.71
C PHE A 61 7.63 -1.59 19.95
N ARG A 62 6.64 -0.89 20.54
CA ARG A 62 5.35 -0.61 19.88
C ARG A 62 5.54 0.10 18.53
N THR A 63 6.43 1.09 18.50
CA THR A 63 6.70 1.88 17.29
C THR A 63 7.33 1.02 16.20
N LEU A 64 8.39 0.28 16.55
CA LEU A 64 9.07 -0.65 15.65
C LEU A 64 8.15 -1.75 15.13
N PHE A 65 7.28 -2.29 15.99
CA PHE A 65 6.32 -3.31 15.60
C PHE A 65 5.32 -2.79 14.57
N LEU A 66 4.75 -1.60 14.79
CA LEU A 66 3.81 -0.99 13.85
C LEU A 66 4.47 -0.64 12.51
N GLU A 67 5.72 -0.20 12.53
CA GLU A 67 6.51 0.03 11.32
C GLU A 67 6.77 -1.27 10.56
N ALA A 68 7.18 -2.34 11.25
CA ALA A 68 7.40 -3.65 10.65
C ALA A 68 6.12 -4.22 10.02
N VAL A 69 4.95 -4.03 10.66
CA VAL A 69 3.66 -4.43 10.08
C VAL A 69 3.39 -3.68 8.78
N ARG A 70 3.64 -2.36 8.75
CA ARG A 70 3.49 -1.54 7.54
C ARG A 70 4.42 -2.00 6.42
N GLU A 71 5.69 -2.22 6.71
CA GLU A 71 6.67 -2.64 5.72
C GLU A 71 6.38 -4.05 5.21
N ASN A 72 5.92 -4.96 6.07
CA ASN A 72 5.48 -6.29 5.65
C ASN A 72 4.32 -6.25 4.65
N ASN A 73 3.33 -5.38 4.87
CA ASN A 73 2.22 -5.20 3.93
C ASN A 73 2.71 -4.65 2.59
N LYS A 74 3.57 -3.61 2.62
CA LYS A 74 4.16 -3.02 1.42
C LYS A 74 4.99 -4.02 0.62
N ARG A 75 5.80 -4.85 1.30
CA ARG A 75 6.57 -5.94 0.70
C ARG A 75 5.64 -6.94 0.00
N ARG A 76 4.58 -7.39 0.68
CA ARG A 76 3.60 -8.33 0.10
C ARG A 76 2.93 -7.78 -1.16
N GLU A 77 2.55 -6.51 -1.16
CA GLU A 77 1.97 -5.85 -2.34
C GLU A 77 2.95 -5.75 -3.50
N MET A 78 4.21 -5.40 -3.22
CA MET A 78 5.26 -5.29 -4.23
C MET A 78 5.61 -6.65 -4.85
N GLU A 79 5.69 -7.70 -4.04
CA GLU A 79 5.90 -9.07 -4.49
C GLU A 79 4.78 -9.53 -5.42
N GLU A 80 3.51 -9.28 -5.05
CA GLU A 80 2.36 -9.64 -5.88
C GLU A 80 2.33 -8.84 -7.21
N LYS A 81 2.65 -7.55 -7.16
CA LYS A 81 2.77 -6.71 -8.37
C LYS A 81 3.86 -7.23 -9.30
N THR A 82 5.01 -7.60 -8.74
CA THR A 82 6.15 -8.14 -9.50
C THR A 82 5.81 -9.50 -10.10
N ARG A 83 5.15 -10.38 -9.34
CA ARG A 83 4.69 -11.69 -9.80
C ARG A 83 3.73 -11.57 -10.98
N ARG A 84 2.74 -10.67 -10.88
CA ARG A 84 1.78 -10.41 -11.97
C ARG A 84 2.47 -9.84 -13.21
N ALA A 85 3.42 -8.93 -13.06
CA ALA A 85 4.16 -8.36 -14.17
C ALA A 85 5.02 -9.42 -14.89
N LYS A 86 5.67 -10.33 -14.14
CA LYS A 86 6.44 -11.45 -14.71
C LYS A 86 5.55 -12.40 -15.52
N LEU A 87 4.43 -12.83 -14.95
CA LEU A 87 3.48 -13.71 -15.64
C LEU A 87 2.89 -13.08 -16.91
N ALA A 88 2.60 -11.77 -16.88
CA ALA A 88 2.09 -11.06 -18.05
C ALA A 88 3.14 -10.98 -19.17
N LYS A 89 4.41 -10.73 -18.84
CA LYS A 89 5.52 -10.71 -19.80
C LYS A 89 5.75 -12.08 -20.43
N GLU A 90 5.82 -13.13 -19.61
CA GLU A 90 6.02 -14.50 -20.10
C GLU A 90 4.88 -14.93 -21.02
N LYS A 91 3.62 -14.64 -20.65
CA LYS A 91 2.46 -14.93 -21.50
C LYS A 91 2.49 -14.17 -22.82
N ALA A 92 2.91 -12.91 -22.82
CA ALA A 92 3.05 -12.10 -24.04
C ALA A 92 4.17 -12.63 -24.96
N GLU A 93 5.28 -13.10 -24.40
CA GLU A 93 6.37 -13.73 -25.15
C GLU A 93 5.97 -15.08 -25.75
N GLN A 94 5.26 -15.91 -24.99
CA GLN A 94 4.69 -17.17 -25.48
C GLN A 94 3.70 -16.94 -26.63
N GLU A 95 2.73 -16.01 -26.48
CA GLU A 95 1.76 -15.70 -27.54
C GLU A 95 2.47 -15.15 -28.81
N LYS A 96 3.52 -14.34 -28.65
CA LYS A 96 4.32 -13.84 -29.77
C LYS A 96 5.05 -14.97 -30.50
N LEU A 97 5.65 -15.92 -29.77
CA LEU A 97 6.35 -17.06 -30.36
C LEU A 97 5.39 -18.01 -31.07
N GLU A 98 4.21 -18.27 -30.49
CA GLU A 98 3.16 -19.08 -31.12
C GLU A 98 2.65 -18.45 -32.42
N ARG A 99 2.39 -17.13 -32.42
CA ARG A 99 2.01 -16.40 -33.65
C ARG A 99 3.09 -16.47 -34.72
N GLN A 100 4.37 -16.36 -34.33
CA GLN A 100 5.48 -16.51 -35.27
C GLN A 100 5.57 -17.94 -35.85
N LYS A 101 5.40 -18.98 -35.03
CA LYS A 101 5.39 -20.38 -35.50
C LYS A 101 4.23 -20.65 -36.45
N LYS A 102 3.00 -20.22 -36.10
CA LYS A 102 1.82 -20.32 -36.97
C LYS A 102 2.02 -19.58 -38.29
N LYS A 103 2.56 -18.35 -38.25
CA LYS A 103 2.87 -17.58 -39.46
C LYS A 103 3.91 -18.28 -40.34
N LYS A 104 4.97 -18.86 -39.77
CA LYS A 104 5.97 -19.64 -40.52
C LYS A 104 5.39 -20.89 -41.17
N GLN A 105 4.44 -21.57 -40.53
CA GLN A 105 3.75 -22.73 -41.14
C GLN A 105 2.89 -22.35 -42.34
N LEU A 106 2.29 -21.16 -42.34
CA LEU A 106 1.51 -20.65 -43.49
C LEU A 106 2.36 -20.03 -44.60
N ILE A 107 3.63 -19.72 -44.34
CA ILE A 107 4.55 -19.05 -45.26
C ILE A 107 5.84 -19.88 -45.31
N ASP A 108 5.76 -21.07 -45.90
CA ASP A 108 6.95 -21.84 -46.28
C ASP A 108 7.32 -21.47 -47.72
N ILE A 109 7.97 -20.31 -47.88
CA ILE A 109 8.50 -19.83 -49.18
C ILE A 109 9.93 -20.36 -49.43
N ASN A 110 10.56 -21.02 -48.44
CA ASN A 110 11.97 -21.43 -48.52
C ASN A 110 12.18 -22.92 -48.82
N LYS A 111 11.13 -23.71 -49.03
CA LYS A 111 11.25 -25.00 -49.73
C LYS A 111 11.03 -24.76 -51.21
N GLU A 112 12.13 -24.52 -51.92
CA GLU A 112 12.21 -24.68 -53.37
C GLU A 112 11.55 -26.01 -53.76
N GLY A 113 10.41 -25.98 -54.46
CA GLY A 113 9.86 -27.22 -55.03
C GLY A 113 8.42 -27.24 -55.55
N ASP A 114 7.45 -26.51 -55.00
CA ASP A 114 6.04 -26.64 -55.45
C ASP A 114 5.27 -25.30 -55.42
N GLU A 115 5.42 -24.52 -56.49
CA GLU A 115 4.76 -23.22 -56.67
C GLU A 115 3.24 -23.32 -56.94
N THR A 116 2.70 -24.52 -57.17
CA THR A 116 1.32 -24.71 -57.63
C THR A 116 0.27 -24.71 -56.51
N GLY A 117 0.66 -24.79 -55.23
CA GLY A 117 -0.28 -24.88 -54.09
C GLY A 117 -0.29 -23.67 -53.15
N VAL A 118 0.63 -22.72 -53.32
CA VAL A 118 0.78 -21.58 -52.39
C VAL A 118 -0.37 -20.58 -52.54
N MET A 119 -0.84 -20.35 -53.77
CA MET A 119 -1.94 -19.42 -54.07
C MET A 119 -3.28 -19.90 -53.49
N ASP A 120 -3.59 -21.19 -53.64
CA ASP A 120 -4.83 -21.78 -53.13
C ASP A 120 -4.87 -21.76 -51.61
N ASN A 121 -3.76 -22.09 -50.94
CA ASN A 121 -3.63 -21.95 -49.49
C ASN A 121 -3.81 -20.50 -49.01
N LEU A 122 -3.33 -19.52 -49.78
CA LEU A 122 -3.50 -18.09 -49.45
C LEU A 122 -4.95 -17.63 -49.61
N LEU A 123 -5.61 -18.03 -50.71
CA LEU A 123 -7.02 -17.73 -50.97
C LEU A 123 -7.94 -18.43 -49.97
N GLU A 124 -7.65 -19.68 -49.62
CA GLU A 124 -8.38 -20.43 -48.60
C GLU A 124 -8.23 -19.78 -47.21
N ALA A 125 -7.03 -19.31 -46.86
CA ALA A 125 -6.81 -18.57 -45.60
C ALA A 125 -7.53 -17.21 -45.57
N LEU A 126 -7.67 -16.53 -46.71
CA LEU A 126 -8.44 -15.29 -46.85
C LEU A 126 -9.95 -15.56 -46.74
N GLN A 127 -10.45 -16.60 -47.43
CA GLN A 127 -11.85 -16.96 -47.47
C GLN A 127 -12.37 -17.55 -46.14
N SER A 128 -11.58 -18.41 -45.50
CA SER A 128 -11.87 -18.93 -44.15
C SER A 128 -11.68 -17.86 -43.05
N GLY A 129 -11.13 -16.70 -43.40
CA GLY A 129 -10.83 -15.61 -42.47
C GLY A 129 -9.66 -15.88 -41.52
N ALA A 130 -8.92 -16.98 -41.71
CA ALA A 130 -7.73 -17.33 -40.94
C ALA A 130 -6.61 -16.28 -41.08
N ALA A 131 -6.50 -15.64 -42.25
CA ALA A 131 -5.51 -14.60 -42.57
C ALA A 131 -5.63 -13.32 -41.70
N PHE A 132 -6.79 -13.06 -41.09
CA PHE A 132 -7.07 -11.80 -40.38
C PHE A 132 -7.26 -11.95 -38.87
N ARG A 133 -6.95 -13.12 -38.30
CA ARG A 133 -7.26 -13.45 -36.90
C ARG A 133 -6.55 -12.55 -35.87
N ASP A 134 -5.53 -11.79 -36.26
CA ASP A 134 -4.68 -11.03 -35.33
C ASP A 134 -5.08 -9.57 -35.06
N ARG A 135 -6.00 -8.98 -35.83
CA ARG A 135 -6.40 -7.56 -35.66
C ARG A 135 -7.64 -7.34 -34.76
N ARG A 136 -8.31 -8.39 -34.28
CA ARG A 136 -9.61 -8.28 -33.57
C ARG A 136 -9.55 -8.30 -32.04
N LYS A 137 -8.38 -8.22 -31.41
CA LYS A 137 -8.27 -7.81 -30.00
C LYS A 137 -8.09 -6.29 -29.91
N ARG A 138 -9.09 -5.52 -30.38
CA ARG A 138 -9.21 -4.10 -29.99
C ARG A 138 -9.73 -4.06 -28.54
N ILE A 139 -9.03 -3.28 -27.73
CA ILE A 139 -9.38 -2.87 -26.36
C ILE A 139 -10.87 -2.49 -26.27
N PRO A 140 -11.60 -2.83 -25.19
CA PRO A 140 -13.01 -2.44 -25.05
C PRO A 140 -13.10 -0.91 -25.07
N ARG A 141 -13.77 -0.35 -26.08
CA ARG A 141 -14.20 1.05 -26.02
C ARG A 141 -15.46 1.07 -25.16
N ASN A 142 -15.36 1.67 -23.97
CA ASN A 142 -16.53 2.03 -23.16
C ASN A 142 -17.55 2.78 -24.04
N PRO A 143 -18.86 2.49 -23.92
CA PRO A 143 -19.88 3.25 -24.63
C PRO A 143 -19.97 4.64 -23.99
N VAL A 144 -19.55 5.65 -24.73
CA VAL A 144 -19.72 7.06 -24.36
C VAL A 144 -21.20 7.39 -24.52
N VAL A 145 -21.80 7.84 -23.42
CA VAL A 145 -23.18 8.34 -23.33
C VAL A 145 -23.35 9.55 -24.26
N ASN A 146 -24.44 9.55 -25.01
CA ASN A 146 -24.85 10.57 -25.96
C ASN A 146 -24.81 12.00 -25.38
N HIS A 147 -24.11 12.92 -26.05
CA HIS A 147 -24.38 14.36 -25.98
C HIS A 147 -24.45 14.94 -27.41
N PRO A 148 -25.45 15.77 -27.73
CA PRO A 148 -25.64 16.26 -29.09
C PRO A 148 -24.69 17.41 -29.43
N CYS A 149 -24.32 17.39 -30.72
CA CYS A 149 -23.59 18.35 -31.53
C CYS A 149 -23.76 19.83 -31.14
N ALA A 150 -22.66 20.53 -30.88
CA ALA A 150 -22.56 21.99 -30.96
C ALA A 150 -21.66 22.37 -32.14
N THR A 151 -22.24 23.13 -33.07
CA THR A 151 -21.61 23.68 -34.26
C THR A 151 -20.53 24.70 -33.88
N ARG A 152 -19.31 24.51 -34.41
CA ARG A 152 -18.20 25.46 -34.26
C ARG A 152 -18.26 26.49 -35.40
N ALA A 153 -18.62 27.72 -35.08
CA ALA A 153 -18.53 28.87 -35.98
C ALA A 153 -17.04 29.20 -36.28
N ASN A 154 -16.78 29.59 -37.54
CA ASN A 154 -15.48 29.98 -38.07
C ASN A 154 -15.42 31.51 -38.19
N PRO A 155 -14.48 32.24 -37.53
CA PRO A 155 -14.36 33.67 -37.74
C PRO A 155 -13.22 33.95 -38.72
N ARG A 156 -13.58 34.16 -39.99
CA ARG A 156 -12.72 34.86 -40.97
C ARG A 156 -13.61 35.70 -41.88
N SER A 157 -13.72 36.98 -41.55
CA SER A 157 -13.83 38.15 -42.43
C SER A 157 -14.72 39.23 -41.79
N ALA A 158 -14.11 40.30 -41.30
CA ALA A 158 -14.72 41.63 -41.33
C ALA A 158 -13.59 42.66 -41.36
N THR A 159 -13.64 43.45 -42.43
CA THR A 159 -13.07 44.79 -42.60
C THR A 159 -13.35 45.70 -41.42
#